data_AF-A0A2T4I6N2-F1
#
_entry.id   AF-A0A2T4I6N2-F1
#
_cell.length_a   1.000
_cell.length_b   1.000
_cell.length_c   1.000
_cell.angle_alpha   90.00
_cell.angle_beta   90.00
_cell.angle_gamma   90.00
#
_symmetry.space_group_name_H-M   'P 1'
#
loop_
_entity.id
_entity.type
_entity.pdbx_description
1 polymer ?
#
loop_
_entity_poly.entity_id
_entity_poly.type
_entity_poly.pdbx_seq_one_letter_code
_entity_poly.pdbx_strand_id
1 'polypeptide(L)'
;MDASSLATWLERIPLWALGPLLLLTLFAAALAGWRLRRRRDSTATVETAAGGDGHEGYIVSAVLGLLALLTGFTFSLAIDRYETRRERVLVEANAIGTTYLRAQLLEEPHRARISRMLVDYTDNRIALAKAHGKDIQPRLGANDRMLADLWTATVAAYPTIRSYDFSSAFLDSMNALIDMDAARKAARYARVPMEVFLVLLIYMLISAGVLGYVLVGRNGRISAAFLLFLFSLSVLLIMDVNRPNAGGINESQEPMIALRQTMRAQPPALFDRFSRPADEAP
;
A
#
# COMPACT_ATOMS: atom_id res chain seq x y z
N MET A 1 8.06 7.80 24.18
CA MET A 1 8.26 7.35 22.79
C MET A 1 7.43 8.26 21.92
N ASP A 2 8.06 9.06 21.06
CA ASP A 2 7.33 9.90 20.11
C ASP A 2 6.60 9.02 19.08
N ALA A 3 5.47 9.47 18.54
CA ALA A 3 4.65 8.71 17.59
C ALA A 3 5.46 8.19 16.38
N SER A 4 6.49 8.94 15.97
CA SER A 4 7.45 8.56 14.92
C SER A 4 8.33 7.36 15.30
N SER A 5 8.77 7.27 16.56
CA SER A 5 9.57 6.15 17.06
C SER A 5 8.74 4.85 17.16
N LEU A 6 7.46 4.98 17.53
CA LEU A 6 6.52 3.86 17.52
C LEU A 6 6.21 3.39 16.10
N ALA A 7 6.02 4.32 15.16
CA ALA A 7 5.78 3.99 13.76
C ALA A 7 6.93 3.19 13.15
N THR A 8 8.16 3.68 13.32
CA THR A 8 9.36 3.01 12.80
C THR A 8 9.60 1.64 13.46
N TRP A 9 9.31 1.49 14.75
CA TRP A 9 9.38 0.19 15.43
C TRP A 9 8.32 -0.79 14.92
N LEU A 10 7.06 -0.34 14.81
CA LEU A 10 5.95 -1.16 14.34
C LEU A 10 6.24 -1.71 12.94
N GLU A 11 6.78 -0.87 12.05
CA GLU A 11 7.13 -1.23 10.67
C GLU A 11 8.24 -2.27 10.56
N ARG A 12 9.22 -2.24 11.46
CA ARG A 12 10.35 -3.19 11.45
C ARG A 12 9.95 -4.58 11.91
N ILE A 13 8.92 -4.69 12.74
CA ILE A 13 8.46 -5.99 13.24
C ILE A 13 7.78 -6.75 12.09
N PRO A 14 8.21 -7.98 11.79
CA PRO A 14 7.55 -8.77 10.78
C PRO A 14 6.13 -9.12 11.23
N LEU A 15 5.17 -9.15 10.29
CA LEU A 15 3.75 -9.35 10.59
C LEU A 15 3.47 -10.63 11.39
N TRP A 16 4.25 -11.70 11.14
CA TRP A 16 4.15 -12.96 11.88
C TRP A 16 4.50 -12.83 13.37
N ALA A 17 5.33 -11.86 13.75
CA ALA A 17 5.66 -11.58 15.15
C ALA A 17 4.68 -10.58 15.78
N LEU A 18 4.15 -9.64 14.98
CA LEU A 18 3.19 -8.64 15.45
C LEU A 18 1.88 -9.28 15.92
N GLY A 19 1.40 -10.31 15.21
CA GLY A 19 0.15 -10.99 15.53
C GLY A 19 0.12 -11.63 16.91
N PRO A 20 1.07 -12.54 17.22
CA PRO A 20 1.20 -13.10 18.55
C PRO A 20 1.41 -12.04 19.63
N LEU A 21 2.20 -11.00 19.35
CA LEU A 21 2.41 -9.91 20.31
C LEU A 21 1.11 -9.18 20.64
N LEU A 22 0.35 -8.78 19.62
CA LEU A 22 -0.96 -8.13 19.79
C LEU A 22 -1.90 -9.05 20.57
N LEU A 23 -2.02 -10.30 20.15
CA LEU A 23 -2.89 -11.27 20.79
C LEU A 23 -2.54 -11.48 22.27
N LEU A 24 -1.25 -11.60 22.61
CA LEU A 24 -0.77 -11.69 24.00
C LEU A 24 -1.14 -10.45 24.81
N THR A 25 -1.01 -9.24 24.24
CA THR A 25 -1.41 -8.00 24.92
C THR A 25 -2.93 -7.95 25.17
N LEU A 26 -3.75 -8.42 24.23
CA LEU A 26 -5.19 -8.52 24.42
C LEU A 26 -5.57 -9.55 25.48
N PHE A 27 -4.91 -10.71 25.49
CA PHE A 27 -5.12 -11.72 26.53
C PHE A 27 -4.73 -11.20 27.92
N ALA A 28 -3.64 -10.43 28.02
CA ALA A 28 -3.25 -9.79 29.28
C ALA A 28 -4.32 -8.80 29.78
N ALA A 29 -4.89 -8.00 28.88
CA ALA A 29 -5.98 -7.08 29.21
C ALA A 29 -7.26 -7.82 29.65
N ALA A 30 -7.64 -8.89 28.94
CA ALA A 30 -8.76 -9.75 29.32
C ALA A 30 -8.54 -10.42 30.69
N LEU A 31 -7.31 -10.87 30.98
CA LEU A 31 -6.97 -11.44 32.27
C LEU A 31 -7.03 -10.40 33.39
N ALA A 32 -6.66 -9.14 33.12
CA ALA A 32 -6.83 -8.04 34.07
C ALA A 32 -8.33 -7.80 34.38
N GLY A 33 -9.18 -7.79 33.35
CA GLY A 33 -10.64 -7.70 33.50
C GLY A 33 -11.21 -8.84 34.35
N TRP A 34 -10.79 -10.08 34.07
CA TRP A 34 -11.18 -11.25 34.86
C TRP A 34 -10.74 -11.16 36.32
N ARG A 35 -9.51 -10.72 36.58
CA ARG A 35 -9.00 -10.53 37.95
C ARG A 35 -9.78 -9.44 38.69
N LEU A 36 -10.16 -8.36 38.01
CA LEU A 36 -10.95 -7.28 38.60
C LEU A 36 -12.34 -7.78 39.02
N ARG A 37 -13.01 -8.58 38.18
CA ARG A 37 -14.27 -9.24 38.54
C ARG A 37 -14.11 -10.16 39.74
N ARG A 38 -13.12 -11.06 39.72
CA ARG A 38 -12.89 -12.00 40.82
C ARG A 38 -12.66 -11.30 42.16
N ARG A 39 -11.95 -10.15 42.16
CA ARG A 39 -11.76 -9.33 43.35
C ARG A 39 -13.10 -8.76 43.83
N ARG A 40 -13.93 -8.21 42.95
CA ARG A 40 -15.27 -7.70 43.28
C ARG A 40 -16.19 -8.79 43.84
N ASP A 41 -16.22 -9.96 43.20
CA ASP A 41 -17.08 -11.08 43.61
C ASP A 41 -16.65 -11.65 44.96
N SER A 42 -15.36 -11.55 45.32
CA SER A 42 -14.85 -11.97 46.64
C SER A 42 -15.23 -11.01 47.78
N THR A 43 -15.60 -9.76 47.45
CA THR A 43 -16.05 -8.74 48.42
C THR A 43 -17.56 -8.51 48.38
N ALA A 44 -18.29 -9.12 47.44
CA ALA A 44 -19.73 -8.92 47.29
C ALA A 44 -20.54 -9.90 48.17
N THR A 45 -21.46 -9.36 48.97
CA THR A 45 -22.46 -10.15 49.71
C THR A 45 -23.54 -10.69 48.78
N VAL A 46 -24.06 -11.88 49.10
CA VAL A 46 -24.95 -12.73 48.26
C VAL A 46 -26.16 -12.01 47.66
N GLU A 47 -26.64 -10.91 48.27
CA GLU A 47 -27.82 -10.14 47.79
C GLU A 47 -27.57 -9.28 46.54
N THR A 48 -26.31 -8.98 46.16
CA THR A 48 -26.01 -8.09 45.02
C THR A 48 -25.83 -8.82 43.67
N ALA A 49 -25.84 -10.16 43.65
CA ALA A 49 -25.49 -10.96 42.48
C ALA A 49 -26.64 -11.16 41.45
N ALA A 50 -27.90 -10.95 41.84
CA ALA A 50 -29.05 -11.36 41.02
C ALA A 50 -29.53 -10.34 39.96
N GLY A 51 -28.99 -9.10 39.94
CA GLY A 51 -29.51 -8.01 39.10
C GLY A 51 -28.60 -7.51 37.95
N GLY A 52 -27.41 -8.08 37.77
CA GLY A 52 -26.35 -7.49 36.93
C GLY A 52 -26.28 -7.92 35.46
N ASP A 53 -26.73 -9.13 35.13
CA ASP A 53 -26.39 -9.80 33.85
C ASP A 53 -26.89 -9.07 32.59
N GLY A 54 -28.06 -8.42 32.66
CA GLY A 54 -28.63 -7.69 31.51
C GLY A 54 -27.85 -6.44 31.11
N HIS A 55 -27.37 -5.66 32.10
CA HIS A 55 -26.62 -4.43 31.84
C HIS A 55 -25.21 -4.71 31.30
N GLU A 56 -24.56 -5.79 31.76
CA GLU A 56 -23.25 -6.21 31.26
C GLU A 56 -23.30 -6.59 29.77
N GLY A 57 -24.37 -7.27 29.33
CA GLY A 57 -24.58 -7.63 27.92
C GLY A 57 -24.72 -6.42 26.99
N TYR A 58 -25.40 -5.35 27.42
CA TYR A 58 -25.49 -4.11 26.65
C TYR A 58 -24.14 -3.41 26.51
N ILE A 59 -23.32 -3.39 27.57
CA ILE A 59 -21.97 -2.80 27.54
C ILE A 59 -21.08 -3.56 26.56
N VAL A 60 -21.08 -4.90 26.61
CA VAL A 60 -20.33 -5.73 25.65
C VAL A 60 -20.77 -5.41 24.22
N SER A 61 -22.08 -5.36 23.97
CA SER A 61 -22.59 -5.08 22.63
C SER A 61 -22.18 -3.70 22.12
N ALA A 62 -22.25 -2.67 22.96
CA ALA A 62 -21.85 -1.30 22.60
C ALA A 62 -20.35 -1.20 22.30
N VAL A 63 -19.51 -1.78 23.15
CA VAL A 63 -18.04 -1.76 23.01
C VAL A 63 -17.59 -2.57 21.78
N LEU A 64 -18.19 -3.74 21.54
CA LEU A 64 -17.92 -4.51 20.32
C LEU A 64 -18.41 -3.81 19.05
N GLY A 65 -19.57 -3.15 19.10
CA GLY A 65 -20.11 -2.38 17.99
C GLY A 65 -19.20 -1.23 17.59
N LEU A 66 -18.71 -0.46 18.56
CA LEU A 66 -17.79 0.65 18.28
C LEU A 66 -16.40 0.14 17.85
N LEU A 67 -15.92 -0.97 18.40
CA LEU A 67 -14.67 -1.61 17.92
C LEU A 67 -14.80 -2.08 16.47
N ALA A 68 -15.92 -2.72 16.11
CA ALA A 68 -16.19 -3.15 14.75
C ALA A 68 -16.24 -1.95 13.77
N LEU A 69 -16.90 -0.86 14.16
CA LEU A 69 -16.97 0.37 13.37
C LEU A 69 -15.58 1.00 13.15
N LEU A 70 -14.79 1.13 14.22
CA LEU A 70 -13.44 1.70 14.14
C LEU A 70 -12.51 0.83 13.29
N THR A 71 -12.61 -0.49 13.42
CA THR A 71 -11.88 -1.46 12.58
C THR A 71 -12.27 -1.29 11.11
N GLY A 72 -13.57 -1.16 10.82
CA GLY A 72 -14.09 -0.93 9.46
C GLY A 72 -13.56 0.36 8.82
N PHE A 73 -13.58 1.48 9.55
CA PHE A 73 -13.02 2.74 9.05
C PHE A 73 -11.50 2.68 8.84
N THR A 74 -10.78 2.01 9.75
CA THR A 74 -9.33 1.84 9.61
C THR A 74 -9.00 0.97 8.39
N PHE A 75 -9.77 -0.09 8.15
CA PHE A 75 -9.63 -0.92 6.96
C PHE A 75 -9.93 -0.15 5.68
N SER A 76 -10.99 0.66 5.66
CA SER A 76 -11.33 1.52 4.51
C SER A 76 -10.20 2.49 4.18
N LEU A 77 -9.57 3.11 5.19
CA LEU A 77 -8.42 4.00 4.96
C LEU A 77 -7.20 3.24 4.44
N ALA A 78 -6.93 2.03 4.93
CA ALA A 78 -5.84 1.20 4.42
C ALA A 78 -6.07 0.82 2.93
N ILE A 79 -7.31 0.47 2.58
CA ILE A 79 -7.71 0.16 1.20
C ILE A 79 -7.57 1.39 0.31
N ASP A 80 -8.01 2.59 0.73
CA ASP A 80 -7.82 3.83 -0.04
C ASP A 80 -6.34 4.09 -0.39
N ARG A 81 -5.42 3.89 0.57
CA ARG A 81 -3.98 4.00 0.32
C ARG A 81 -3.49 2.95 -0.66
N TYR A 82 -3.99 1.72 -0.56
CA TYR A 82 -3.66 0.64 -1.50
C TYR A 82 -4.15 0.94 -2.93
N GLU A 83 -5.40 1.38 -3.07
CA GLU A 83 -6.01 1.75 -4.35
C GLU A 83 -5.27 2.92 -5.00
N THR A 84 -4.93 3.95 -4.22
CA THR A 84 -4.09 5.06 -4.70
C THR A 84 -2.75 4.55 -5.25
N ARG A 85 -2.05 3.65 -4.53
CA ARG A 85 -0.79 3.08 -5.02
C ARG A 85 -0.97 2.29 -6.32
N ARG A 86 -2.05 1.51 -6.42
CA ARG A 86 -2.39 0.73 -7.63
C ARG A 86 -2.70 1.64 -8.81
N GLU A 87 -3.50 2.68 -8.61
CA GLU A 87 -3.84 3.65 -9.65
C GLU A 87 -2.59 4.37 -10.17
N ARG A 88 -1.66 4.76 -9.30
CA ARG A 88 -0.40 5.37 -9.75
C ARG A 88 0.43 4.46 -10.66
N VAL A 89 0.37 3.12 -10.50
CA VAL A 89 1.02 2.18 -11.45
C VAL A 89 0.41 2.33 -12.84
N LEU A 90 -0.92 2.34 -12.92
CA LEU A 90 -1.65 2.45 -14.18
C LEU A 90 -1.38 3.79 -14.88
N VAL A 91 -1.47 4.90 -14.13
CA VAL A 91 -1.25 6.24 -14.69
C VAL A 91 0.18 6.39 -15.21
N GLU A 92 1.17 5.89 -14.47
CA GLU A 92 2.57 5.89 -14.93
C GLU A 92 2.76 5.04 -16.19
N ALA A 93 2.16 3.84 -16.25
CA ALA A 93 2.23 3.00 -17.43
C ALA A 93 1.64 3.72 -18.67
N ASN A 94 0.52 4.42 -18.51
CA ASN A 94 -0.08 5.20 -19.60
C ASN A 94 0.78 6.39 -20.01
N ALA A 95 1.42 7.08 -19.07
CA ALA A 95 2.33 8.19 -19.35
C ALA A 95 3.55 7.71 -20.16
N ILE A 96 4.14 6.58 -19.77
CA ILE A 96 5.24 5.93 -20.51
C ILE A 96 4.76 5.54 -21.91
N GLY A 97 3.61 4.86 -22.04
CA GLY A 97 3.07 4.46 -23.34
C GLY A 97 2.79 5.63 -24.27
N THR A 98 2.21 6.71 -23.74
CA THR A 98 1.98 7.96 -24.51
C THR A 98 3.30 8.56 -25.00
N THR A 99 4.30 8.61 -24.12
CA THR A 99 5.64 9.11 -24.46
C THR A 99 6.31 8.23 -25.51
N TYR A 100 6.15 6.91 -25.41
CA TYR A 100 6.68 5.96 -26.39
C TYR A 100 6.09 6.15 -27.78
N LEU A 101 4.77 6.34 -27.88
CA LEU A 101 4.10 6.61 -29.16
C LEU A 101 4.53 7.96 -29.74
N ARG A 102 4.61 9.02 -28.92
CA ARG A 102 5.07 10.34 -29.38
C ARG A 102 6.55 10.35 -29.78
N ALA A 103 7.38 9.51 -29.15
CA ALA A 103 8.78 9.35 -29.55
C ALA A 103 8.94 8.82 -30.99
N GLN A 104 7.92 8.18 -31.57
CA GLN A 104 7.96 7.70 -32.96
C GLN A 104 7.91 8.82 -34.00
N LEU A 105 7.50 10.02 -33.60
CA LEU A 105 7.51 11.23 -34.45
C LEU A 105 8.88 11.90 -34.51
N LEU A 106 9.84 11.44 -33.71
CA LEU A 106 11.20 11.97 -33.73
C LEU A 106 11.99 11.40 -34.91
N GLU A 107 12.97 12.16 -35.36
CA GLU A 107 13.96 11.68 -36.32
C GLU A 107 14.97 10.72 -35.64
N GLU A 108 15.59 9.86 -36.45
CA GLU A 108 16.73 9.08 -35.98
C GLU A 108 17.94 10.01 -35.73
N PRO A 109 18.77 9.74 -34.70
CA PRO A 109 18.77 8.55 -33.82
C PRO A 109 17.92 8.71 -32.55
N HIS A 110 17.21 9.83 -32.39
CA HIS A 110 16.50 10.16 -31.15
C HIS A 110 15.32 9.23 -30.89
N ARG A 111 14.58 8.88 -31.95
CA ARG A 111 13.49 7.91 -31.91
C ARG A 111 13.92 6.57 -31.31
N ALA A 112 14.93 5.92 -31.88
CA ALA A 112 15.40 4.63 -31.39
C ALA A 112 16.01 4.72 -29.98
N ARG A 113 16.73 5.81 -29.68
CA ARG A 113 17.35 6.04 -28.37
C ARG A 113 16.31 6.15 -27.26
N ILE A 114 15.36 7.07 -27.39
CA ILE A 114 14.34 7.31 -26.35
C ILE A 114 13.42 6.10 -26.20
N SER A 115 13.02 5.46 -27.31
CA SER A 115 12.22 4.23 -27.28
C SER A 115 12.87 3.13 -26.43
N ARG A 116 14.19 2.92 -26.57
CA ARG A 116 14.94 1.94 -25.77
C ARG A 116 14.99 2.33 -24.29
N MET A 117 15.27 3.60 -24.00
CA MET A 117 15.35 4.10 -22.62
C MET A 117 14.01 3.98 -21.88
N LEU A 118 12.87 4.15 -22.58
CA LEU A 118 11.55 3.93 -22.00
C LEU A 118 11.29 2.46 -21.65
N VAL A 119 11.74 1.53 -22.49
CA VAL A 119 11.69 0.09 -22.20
C VAL A 119 12.55 -0.25 -20.99
N ASP A 120 13.80 0.22 -20.96
CA ASP A 120 14.74 -0.01 -19.86
C ASP A 120 14.24 0.59 -18.53
N TYR A 121 13.67 1.80 -18.59
CA TYR A 121 13.02 2.44 -17.44
C TYR A 121 11.86 1.57 -16.92
N THR A 122 10.98 1.11 -17.81
CA THR A 122 9.84 0.24 -17.45
C THR A 122 10.31 -1.07 -16.82
N ASP A 123 11.37 -1.68 -17.35
CA ASP A 123 11.99 -2.87 -16.77
C ASP A 123 12.51 -2.62 -15.35
N ASN A 124 13.17 -1.48 -15.13
CA ASN A 124 13.60 -1.09 -13.78
C ASN A 124 12.41 -0.86 -12.84
N ARG A 125 11.30 -0.25 -13.30
CA ARG A 125 10.08 -0.06 -12.49
C ARG A 125 9.48 -1.39 -12.02
N ILE A 126 9.36 -2.35 -12.93
CA ILE A 126 8.86 -3.70 -12.60
C ILE A 126 9.78 -4.37 -11.58
N ALA A 127 11.09 -4.24 -11.75
CA ALA A 127 12.06 -4.84 -10.84
C ALA A 127 12.10 -4.14 -9.47
N LEU A 128 11.96 -2.81 -9.44
CA LEU A 128 11.87 -2.01 -8.22
C LEU A 128 10.62 -2.36 -7.40
N ALA A 129 9.50 -2.68 -8.06
CA ALA A 129 8.30 -3.13 -7.37
C ALA A 129 8.42 -4.52 -6.72
N LYS A 130 9.36 -5.35 -7.17
CA LYS A 130 9.67 -6.68 -6.59
C LYS A 130 10.86 -6.66 -5.64
N ALA A 131 11.50 -5.50 -5.45
CA ALA A 131 12.70 -5.40 -4.64
C ALA A 131 12.35 -5.34 -3.14
N HIS A 132 13.16 -6.02 -2.33
CA HIS A 132 13.00 -6.03 -0.87
C HIS A 132 14.31 -5.67 -0.17
N GLY A 133 14.19 -5.08 1.01
CA GLY A 133 15.34 -4.79 1.88
C GLY A 133 16.42 -3.96 1.18
N LYS A 134 17.63 -4.50 1.12
CA LYS A 134 18.83 -3.79 0.62
C LYS A 134 18.80 -3.50 -0.89
N ASP A 135 17.99 -4.22 -1.66
CA ASP A 135 17.93 -4.09 -3.12
C ASP A 135 17.14 -2.86 -3.58
N ILE A 136 16.35 -2.25 -2.68
CA ILE A 136 15.48 -1.11 -3.01
C ILE A 136 16.31 0.14 -3.36
N GLN A 137 17.29 0.49 -2.52
CA GLN A 137 18.04 1.74 -2.66
C GLN A 137 18.87 1.83 -3.95
N PRO A 138 19.65 0.80 -4.35
CA PRO A 138 20.36 0.82 -5.62
C PRO A 138 19.43 1.00 -6.83
N ARG A 139 18.23 0.40 -6.79
CA ARG A 139 17.23 0.49 -7.86
C ARG A 139 16.55 1.84 -7.93
N LEU A 140 16.32 2.49 -6.78
CA LEU A 140 15.87 3.89 -6.73
C LEU A 140 16.95 4.82 -7.32
N GLY A 141 18.22 4.62 -6.98
CA GLY A 141 19.31 5.40 -7.57
C GLY A 141 19.49 5.14 -9.08
N ALA A 142 19.20 3.93 -9.58
CA ALA A 142 19.17 3.65 -11.01
C ALA A 142 17.96 4.32 -11.70
N ASN A 143 16.78 4.28 -11.07
CA ASN A 143 15.56 4.93 -11.54
C ASN A 143 15.78 6.44 -11.77
N ASP A 144 16.36 7.12 -10.78
CA ASP A 144 16.56 8.57 -10.83
C ASP A 144 17.55 8.98 -11.92
N ARG A 145 18.59 8.16 -12.14
CA ARG A 145 19.52 8.34 -13.27
C ARG A 145 18.83 8.13 -14.62
N MET A 146 18.01 7.09 -14.77
CA MET A 146 17.27 6.83 -16.00
C MET A 146 16.33 7.99 -16.39
N LEU A 147 15.68 8.61 -15.40
CA LEU A 147 14.83 9.80 -15.65
C LEU A 147 15.65 11.02 -16.07
N ALA A 148 16.80 11.26 -15.43
CA ALA A 148 17.72 12.32 -15.84
C ALA A 148 18.26 12.09 -17.27
N ASP A 149 18.59 10.85 -17.61
CA ASP A 149 19.04 10.46 -18.95
C ASP A 149 17.91 10.66 -19.99
N LEU A 150 16.66 10.28 -19.66
CA LEU A 150 15.48 10.50 -20.52
C LEU A 150 15.26 11.99 -20.82
N TRP A 151 15.38 12.84 -19.80
CA TRP A 151 15.31 14.29 -20.00
C TRP A 151 16.48 14.81 -20.84
N THR A 152 17.70 14.32 -20.60
CA THR A 152 18.89 14.68 -21.38
C THR A 152 18.73 14.30 -22.86
N ALA A 153 18.18 13.12 -23.15
CA ALA A 153 17.87 12.68 -24.51
C ALA A 153 16.78 13.55 -25.17
N THR A 154 15.78 13.98 -24.39
CA THR A 154 14.73 14.92 -24.82
C THR A 154 15.31 16.28 -25.20
N VAL A 155 16.20 16.84 -24.36
CA VAL A 155 16.91 18.10 -24.65
C VAL A 155 17.74 18.00 -25.93
N ALA A 156 18.40 16.87 -26.15
CA ALA A 156 19.17 16.63 -27.36
C ALA A 156 18.30 16.50 -28.62
N ALA A 157 17.07 15.98 -28.50
CA ALA A 157 16.13 15.83 -29.60
C ALA A 157 15.39 17.14 -29.92
N TYR A 158 15.21 18.02 -28.93
CA TYR A 158 14.39 19.22 -29.08
C TYR A 158 14.74 20.12 -30.30
N PRO A 159 16.02 20.39 -30.63
CA PRO A 159 16.36 21.23 -31.78
C PRO A 159 15.84 20.70 -33.12
N THR A 160 15.66 19.39 -33.27
CA THR A 160 15.16 18.78 -34.52
C THR A 160 13.65 18.90 -34.65
N ILE A 161 12.94 19.08 -33.53
CA ILE A 161 11.47 19.13 -33.52
C ILE A 161 10.87 20.50 -33.20
N ARG A 162 11.68 21.47 -32.75
CA ARG A 162 11.21 22.76 -32.22
C ARG A 162 10.30 23.57 -33.15
N SER A 163 10.38 23.35 -34.46
CA SER A 163 9.56 24.03 -35.47
C SER A 163 8.22 23.35 -35.74
N TYR A 164 7.99 22.15 -35.20
CA TYR A 164 6.74 21.41 -35.40
C TYR A 164 5.76 21.62 -34.24
N ASP A 165 4.47 21.67 -34.58
CA ASP A 165 3.39 21.87 -33.62
C ASP A 165 3.32 20.78 -32.53
N PHE A 166 3.78 19.56 -32.83
CA PHE A 166 3.76 18.44 -31.87
C PHE A 166 4.86 18.53 -30.79
N SER A 167 5.83 19.46 -30.92
CA SER A 167 6.98 19.53 -30.02
C SER A 167 6.58 19.78 -28.56
N SER A 168 5.61 20.66 -28.32
CA SER A 168 5.05 20.92 -26.98
C SER A 168 4.40 19.65 -26.41
N ALA A 169 3.59 18.97 -27.21
CA ALA A 169 2.96 17.72 -26.79
C ALA A 169 3.99 16.64 -26.44
N PHE A 170 5.10 16.53 -27.17
CA PHE A 170 6.17 15.59 -26.81
C PHE A 170 6.82 15.96 -25.46
N LEU A 171 7.17 17.23 -25.25
CA LEU A 171 7.73 17.72 -23.98
C LEU A 171 6.76 17.48 -22.81
N ASP A 172 5.46 17.76 -23.00
CA ASP A 172 4.42 17.54 -21.98
C ASP A 172 4.31 16.06 -21.60
N SER A 173 4.38 15.15 -22.58
CA SER A 173 4.35 13.71 -22.27
C SER A 173 5.58 13.27 -21.46
N MET A 174 6.77 13.79 -21.79
CA MET A 174 7.99 13.46 -21.06
C MET A 174 7.95 14.04 -19.64
N ASN A 175 7.47 15.27 -19.47
CA ASN A 175 7.27 15.88 -18.16
C ASN A 175 6.29 15.06 -17.31
N ALA A 176 5.14 14.69 -17.87
CA ALA A 176 4.15 13.88 -17.18
C ALA A 176 4.71 12.52 -16.74
N LEU A 177 5.53 11.87 -17.58
CA LEU A 177 6.24 10.64 -17.22
C LEU A 177 7.16 10.85 -16.01
N ILE A 178 7.98 11.91 -16.02
CA ILE A 178 8.93 12.20 -14.94
C ILE A 178 8.18 12.51 -13.63
N ASP A 179 7.10 13.29 -13.69
CA ASP A 179 6.27 13.62 -12.53
C ASP A 179 5.65 12.38 -11.86
N MET A 180 5.38 11.33 -12.64
CA MET A 180 4.83 10.09 -12.10
C MET A 180 5.80 9.36 -11.17
N ASP A 181 7.11 9.57 -11.29
CA ASP A 181 8.07 9.02 -10.34
C ASP A 181 7.87 9.59 -8.93
N ALA A 182 7.79 10.92 -8.83
CA ALA A 182 7.52 11.62 -7.57
C ALA A 182 6.17 11.19 -6.99
N ALA A 183 5.13 11.08 -7.83
CA ALA A 183 3.82 10.62 -7.40
C ALA A 183 3.84 9.18 -6.84
N ARG A 184 4.59 8.26 -7.47
CA ARG A 184 4.73 6.87 -7.01
C ARG A 184 5.50 6.77 -5.69
N LYS A 185 6.56 7.57 -5.53
CA LYS A 185 7.31 7.68 -4.26
C LYS A 185 6.39 8.21 -3.15
N ALA A 186 5.67 9.30 -3.38
CA ALA A 186 4.74 9.89 -2.42
C ALA A 186 3.63 8.91 -2.01
N ALA A 187 3.02 8.19 -2.96
CA ALA A 187 1.97 7.21 -2.68
C ALA A 187 2.45 6.03 -1.80
N ARG A 188 3.74 5.67 -1.87
CA ARG A 188 4.35 4.63 -1.00
C ARG A 188 4.67 5.14 0.41
N TYR A 189 4.86 6.45 0.58
CA TYR A 189 4.99 7.07 1.90
C TYR A 189 3.63 7.34 2.55
N ALA A 190 2.57 7.55 1.75
CA ALA A 190 1.22 7.73 2.23
C ALA A 190 0.67 6.44 2.89
N ARG A 191 0.45 6.51 4.20
CA ARG A 191 -0.04 5.40 5.03
C ARG A 191 -1.19 5.87 5.92
N VAL A 192 -1.88 4.91 6.53
CA VAL A 192 -2.77 5.18 7.66
C VAL A 192 -1.93 5.80 8.79
N PRO A 193 -2.29 6.98 9.32
CA PRO A 193 -1.56 7.63 10.41
C PRO A 193 -1.47 6.74 11.65
N MET A 194 -0.36 6.81 12.38
CA MET A 194 -0.12 5.99 13.57
C MET A 194 -1.14 6.25 14.67
N GLU A 195 -1.64 7.48 14.74
CA GLU A 195 -2.65 7.93 15.68
C GLU A 195 -3.93 7.09 15.57
N VAL A 196 -4.33 6.70 14.36
CA VAL A 196 -5.49 5.84 14.13
C VAL A 196 -5.26 4.45 14.74
N PHE A 197 -4.07 3.89 14.57
CA PHE A 197 -3.71 2.60 15.17
C PHE A 197 -3.60 2.65 16.69
N LEU A 198 -3.12 3.77 17.25
CA LEU A 198 -3.07 3.96 18.71
C LEU A 198 -4.48 3.99 19.31
N VAL A 199 -5.40 4.74 18.70
CA VAL A 199 -6.80 4.75 19.14
C VAL A 199 -7.42 3.36 19.01
N LEU A 200 -7.19 2.67 17.90
CA LEU A 200 -7.66 1.29 17.71
C LEU A 200 -7.11 0.33 18.76
N LEU A 201 -5.82 0.41 19.08
CA LEU A 201 -5.19 -0.42 20.10
C LEU A 201 -5.79 -0.16 21.49
N ILE A 202 -5.96 1.11 21.89
CA ILE A 202 -6.59 1.47 23.16
C ILE A 202 -8.01 0.89 23.22
N TYR A 203 -8.78 1.06 22.14
CA TYR A 203 -10.14 0.55 22.05
C TYR A 203 -10.18 -0.98 22.19
N MET A 204 -9.28 -1.69 21.51
CA MET A 204 -9.14 -3.13 21.61
C MET A 204 -8.76 -3.61 23.02
N LEU A 205 -7.85 -2.91 23.71
CA LEU A 205 -7.46 -3.25 25.07
C LEU A 205 -8.62 -3.07 26.06
N ILE A 206 -9.40 -2.00 25.92
CA ILE A 206 -10.61 -1.77 26.71
C ILE A 206 -11.63 -2.88 26.42
N SER A 207 -11.90 -3.16 25.14
CA SER A 207 -12.81 -4.25 24.74
C SER A 207 -12.38 -5.60 25.29
N ALA A 208 -11.08 -5.91 25.25
CA ALA A 208 -10.54 -7.13 25.82
C ALA A 208 -10.74 -7.22 27.33
N GLY A 209 -10.48 -6.12 28.05
CA GLY A 209 -10.76 -6.02 29.48
C GLY A 209 -12.24 -6.23 29.81
N VAL A 210 -13.14 -5.59 29.06
CA VAL A 210 -14.60 -5.75 29.21
C VAL A 210 -15.02 -7.19 28.94
N LEU A 211 -14.55 -7.82 27.86
CA LEU A 211 -14.84 -9.22 27.57
C LEU A 211 -14.35 -10.15 28.67
N GLY A 212 -13.14 -9.93 29.20
CA GLY A 212 -12.59 -10.72 30.29
C GLY A 212 -13.31 -10.53 31.62
N TYR A 213 -13.88 -9.34 31.85
CA TYR A 213 -14.72 -9.05 33.01
C TYR A 213 -16.11 -9.69 32.86
N VAL A 214 -16.78 -9.53 31.72
CA VAL A 214 -18.19 -9.95 31.55
C VAL A 214 -18.34 -11.44 31.21
N LEU A 215 -17.50 -11.99 30.32
CA LEU A 215 -17.65 -13.37 29.85
C LEU A 215 -16.96 -14.36 30.79
N VAL A 216 -17.74 -14.94 31.70
CA VAL A 216 -17.27 -15.90 32.72
C VAL A 216 -17.57 -17.35 32.31
N GLY A 217 -16.96 -18.30 33.01
CA GLY A 217 -17.10 -19.73 32.75
C GLY A 217 -16.26 -20.21 31.55
N ARG A 218 -16.24 -21.53 31.32
CA ARG A 218 -15.43 -22.12 30.24
C ARG A 218 -15.87 -21.61 28.86
N ASN A 219 -17.17 -21.61 28.60
CA ASN A 219 -17.70 -21.22 27.29
C ASN A 219 -17.52 -19.72 27.03
N GLY A 220 -17.78 -18.85 28.03
CA GLY A 220 -17.56 -17.41 27.90
C GLY A 220 -16.09 -17.05 27.62
N ARG A 221 -15.14 -17.72 28.29
CA ARG A 221 -13.70 -17.55 28.03
C ARG A 221 -13.30 -17.98 26.62
N ILE A 222 -13.87 -19.07 26.11
CA ILE A 222 -13.63 -19.52 24.73
C ILE A 222 -14.18 -18.48 23.74
N SER A 223 -15.40 -17.97 23.95
CA SER A 223 -15.98 -16.91 23.12
C SER A 223 -15.14 -15.63 23.14
N ALA A 224 -14.68 -15.19 24.32
CA ALA A 224 -13.78 -14.04 24.44
C ALA A 224 -12.47 -14.26 23.67
N ALA A 225 -11.82 -15.41 23.86
CA ALA A 225 -10.58 -15.75 23.16
C ALA A 225 -10.76 -15.75 21.64
N PHE A 226 -11.87 -16.30 21.14
CA PHE A 226 -12.19 -16.31 19.72
C PHE A 226 -12.42 -14.89 19.16
N LEU A 227 -13.17 -14.03 19.86
CA LEU A 227 -13.37 -12.64 19.44
C LEU A 227 -12.06 -11.85 19.41
N LEU A 228 -11.21 -12.00 20.43
CA LEU A 228 -9.90 -11.34 20.46
C LEU A 228 -8.99 -11.82 19.34
N PHE A 229 -9.04 -13.12 19.01
CA PHE A 229 -8.35 -13.66 17.85
C PHE A 229 -8.84 -13.04 16.55
N LEU A 230 -10.16 -12.94 16.33
CA LEU A 230 -10.74 -12.31 15.14
C LEU A 230 -10.34 -10.83 15.02
N PHE A 231 -10.42 -10.05 16.10
CA PHE A 231 -9.98 -8.64 16.06
C PHE A 231 -8.49 -8.51 15.79
N SER A 232 -7.67 -9.36 16.40
CA SER A 232 -6.23 -9.40 16.12
C SER A 232 -5.97 -9.72 14.64
N LEU A 233 -6.71 -10.66 14.05
CA LEU A 233 -6.60 -11.02 12.64
C LEU A 233 -7.03 -9.85 11.73
N SER A 234 -8.11 -9.15 12.07
CA SER A 234 -8.56 -7.96 11.32
C SER A 234 -7.50 -6.86 11.33
N VAL A 235 -6.88 -6.58 12.48
CA VAL A 235 -5.78 -5.59 12.56
C VAL A 235 -4.55 -6.03 11.79
N LEU A 236 -4.22 -7.32 11.80
CA LEU A 236 -3.12 -7.84 10.97
C LEU A 236 -3.38 -7.64 9.49
N LEU A 237 -4.60 -7.89 9.02
CA LEU A 237 -4.97 -7.63 7.63
C LEU A 237 -4.87 -6.15 7.27
N ILE A 238 -5.37 -5.26 8.14
CA ILE A 238 -5.24 -3.81 7.96
C ILE A 238 -3.77 -3.40 7.85
N MET A 239 -2.93 -3.92 8.74
CA MET A 239 -1.49 -3.66 8.77
C MET A 239 -0.77 -4.23 7.53
N ASP A 240 -1.21 -5.38 7.03
CA ASP A 240 -0.67 -5.99 5.81
C ASP A 240 -0.92 -5.09 4.60
N VAL A 241 -2.18 -4.68 4.38
CA VAL A 241 -2.58 -3.76 3.30
C VAL A 241 -1.89 -2.40 3.42
N ASN A 242 -1.65 -1.92 4.64
CA ASN A 242 -1.01 -0.62 4.87
C ASN A 242 0.53 -0.64 4.64
N ARG A 243 1.17 -1.82 4.47
CA ARG A 243 2.62 -1.96 4.30
C ARG A 243 3.02 -2.23 2.84
N PRO A 244 3.48 -1.21 2.09
CA PRO A 244 3.73 -1.34 0.65
C PRO A 244 4.93 -2.23 0.26
N ASN A 245 5.91 -2.46 1.15
CA ASN A 245 7.14 -3.19 0.83
C ASN A 245 7.31 -4.50 1.63
N ALA A 246 6.48 -4.70 2.65
CA ALA A 246 6.63 -5.77 3.65
C ALA A 246 5.32 -6.53 3.91
N GLY A 247 4.22 -6.11 3.31
CA GLY A 247 2.95 -6.83 3.32
C GLY A 247 2.91 -7.93 2.25
N GLY A 248 2.00 -8.88 2.42
CA GLY A 248 1.63 -9.87 1.42
C GLY A 248 0.77 -9.28 0.31
N ILE A 249 -0.08 -8.31 0.64
CA ILE A 249 -0.93 -7.59 -0.32
C ILE A 249 -0.18 -6.39 -0.91
N ASN A 250 0.35 -6.56 -2.13
CA ASN A 250 1.10 -5.54 -2.85
C ASN A 250 0.36 -5.06 -4.11
N GLU A 251 0.60 -3.82 -4.55
CA GLU A 251 -0.04 -3.30 -5.74
C GLU A 251 0.40 -4.06 -7.01
N SER A 252 -0.56 -4.49 -7.82
CA SER A 252 -0.29 -5.21 -9.07
C SER A 252 0.57 -4.39 -10.03
N GLN A 253 1.57 -5.03 -10.64
CA GLN A 253 2.42 -4.46 -11.69
C GLN A 253 1.96 -4.82 -13.10
N GLU A 254 0.77 -5.40 -13.25
CA GLU A 254 0.27 -5.86 -14.53
C GLU A 254 0.22 -4.76 -15.61
N PRO A 255 -0.22 -3.51 -15.33
CA PRO A 255 -0.18 -2.45 -16.34
C PRO A 255 1.22 -2.18 -16.89
N MET A 256 2.25 -2.23 -16.03
CA MET A 256 3.65 -2.06 -16.45
C MET A 256 4.16 -3.25 -17.26
N ILE A 257 3.81 -4.47 -16.86
CA ILE A 257 4.20 -5.69 -17.57
C ILE A 257 3.57 -5.72 -18.96
N ALA A 258 2.28 -5.42 -19.05
CA ALA A 258 1.53 -5.32 -20.31
C ALA A 258 2.13 -4.24 -21.21
N LEU A 259 2.36 -3.03 -20.67
CA LEU A 259 3.01 -1.95 -21.42
C LEU A 259 4.36 -2.38 -21.99
N ARG A 260 5.22 -3.00 -21.18
CA ARG A 260 6.53 -3.46 -21.65
C ARG A 260 6.40 -4.47 -22.79
N GLN A 261 5.46 -5.41 -22.68
CA GLN A 261 5.18 -6.38 -23.75
C GLN A 261 4.72 -5.66 -25.02
N THR A 262 3.83 -4.68 -24.91
CA THR A 262 3.39 -3.84 -26.03
C THR A 262 4.55 -3.11 -26.69
N MET A 263 5.39 -2.40 -25.93
CA MET A 263 6.54 -1.68 -26.49
C MET A 263 7.54 -2.61 -27.18
N ARG A 264 7.79 -3.80 -26.62
CA ARG A 264 8.67 -4.81 -27.24
C ARG A 264 8.06 -5.44 -28.51
N ALA A 265 6.75 -5.63 -28.53
CA ALA A 265 6.04 -6.12 -29.71
C ALA A 265 5.87 -5.05 -30.80
N GLN A 266 5.99 -3.77 -30.43
CA GLN A 266 5.85 -2.61 -31.31
C GLN A 266 7.17 -1.81 -31.36
N PRO A 267 8.26 -2.38 -31.91
CA PRO A 267 9.51 -1.65 -32.05
C PRO A 267 9.34 -0.46 -33.01
N PRO A 268 10.23 0.55 -32.96
CA PRO A 268 10.12 1.75 -33.81
C PRO A 268 9.90 1.46 -35.30
N ALA A 269 10.59 0.44 -35.83
CA ALA A 269 10.48 0.02 -37.23
C ALA A 269 9.06 -0.43 -37.64
N LEU A 270 8.21 -0.86 -36.70
CA LEU A 270 6.82 -1.22 -36.99
C LEU A 270 6.01 -0.01 -37.48
N PHE A 271 6.30 1.18 -36.96
CA PHE A 271 5.58 2.41 -37.30
C PHE A 271 5.94 2.95 -38.68
N ASP A 272 7.04 2.48 -39.28
CA ASP A 272 7.47 2.84 -40.64
C ASP A 272 6.74 2.05 -41.74
N ARG A 273 5.85 1.11 -41.39
CA ARG A 273 5.18 0.20 -42.34
C ARG A 273 4.41 0.89 -43.47
N PHE A 274 3.99 2.14 -43.27
CA PHE A 274 3.29 2.95 -44.28
C PHE A 274 4.15 4.08 -44.86
N SER A 275 5.39 4.21 -44.39
CA SER A 275 6.34 5.24 -44.84
C SER A 275 7.26 4.74 -45.96
N ARG A 276 7.27 3.43 -46.23
CA ARG A 276 8.04 2.83 -47.33
C ARG A 276 7.25 2.91 -48.65
N PRO A 277 7.90 3.20 -49.79
CA PRO A 277 7.27 3.12 -51.11
C PRO A 277 6.68 1.73 -51.35
N ALA A 278 5.55 1.66 -52.05
CA ALA A 278 4.83 0.41 -52.33
C ALA A 278 5.67 -0.66 -53.06
N ASP A 279 6.78 -0.25 -53.70
CA ASP A 279 7.65 -1.11 -54.51
C ASP A 279 8.67 -1.94 -53.67
N GLU A 280 8.73 -1.73 -52.35
CA GLU A 280 9.59 -2.48 -51.41
C GLU A 280 8.81 -3.25 -50.32
N ALA A 281 7.54 -3.59 -50.59
CA ALA A 281 6.81 -4.55 -49.76
C ALA A 281 7.24 -5.99 -50.13
N PRO A 282 7.53 -6.86 -49.13
CA PRO A 282 7.90 -8.26 -49.39
C PRO A 282 6.77 -9.08 -50.02
#